data_AF-A0A2S2QX69-F1
#
_entry.id   AF-A0A2S2QX69-F1
#
_cell.length_a   1.000
_cell.length_b   1.000
_cell.length_c   1.000
_cell.angle_alpha   90.00
_cell.angle_beta   90.00
_cell.angle_gamma   90.00
#
_symmetry.space_group_name_H-M   'P 1'
#
loop_
_entity.id
_entity.type
_entity.pdbx_description
1 polymer ?
#
loop_
_entity_poly.entity_id
_entity_poly.type
_entity_poly.pdbx_seq_one_letter_code
_entity_poly.pdbx_strand_id
1 'polypeptide(L)'
;MQMTRKWEKNGECYQQKLSTHPGIKKDAKDLTEKLDKYLEQFDVKEMVMSPIKEQLYFQCFNEIIRQITIKNPEHGNVMIRIRDDLKMSIDGYRKLQESMIAKDIRKLLLKEKEKSNLEKMVQQLMSENERLEAEFAETTKMTQELELEIADKREEQALNRAKELDDIKKEMEIIKDRLRSEIARDRRERPK
;
A
#
# COMPACT_ATOMS: atom_id res chain seq x y z
N MET A 1 -25.77 13.74 40.74
CA MET A 1 -27.00 14.21 40.08
C MET A 1 -26.99 15.74 40.06
N GLN A 2 -26.40 16.35 39.02
CA GLN A 2 -26.38 17.81 38.87
C GLN A 2 -27.26 18.14 37.67
N MET A 3 -28.55 18.37 37.93
CA MET A 3 -29.60 18.52 36.91
C MET A 3 -30.28 19.89 36.97
N THR A 4 -29.51 20.96 37.16
CA THR A 4 -30.07 22.32 37.08
C THR A 4 -29.26 23.12 36.07
N ARG A 5 -29.83 23.28 34.86
CA ARG A 5 -29.29 24.24 33.89
C ARG A 5 -29.46 25.63 34.47
N LYS A 6 -28.38 26.39 34.47
CA LYS A 6 -28.38 27.83 34.69
C LYS A 6 -28.07 28.50 33.35
N TRP A 7 -28.81 29.53 32.99
CA TRP A 7 -28.50 30.34 31.82
C TRP A 7 -28.88 31.79 32.06
N GLU A 8 -28.18 32.69 31.41
CA GLU A 8 -28.44 34.12 31.49
C GLU A 8 -29.21 34.56 30.24
N LYS A 9 -30.25 35.37 30.42
CA LYS A 9 -30.98 35.99 29.31
C LYS A 9 -31.32 37.42 29.72
N ASN A 10 -30.88 38.39 28.92
CA ASN A 10 -31.12 39.82 29.14
C ASN A 10 -30.64 40.34 30.52
N GLY A 11 -29.49 39.86 31.01
CA GLY A 11 -28.93 40.28 32.31
C GLY A 11 -29.57 39.61 33.53
N GLU A 12 -30.56 38.74 33.33
CA GLU A 12 -31.20 37.96 34.39
C GLU A 12 -30.72 36.50 34.35
N CYS A 13 -30.39 35.95 35.53
CA CYS A 13 -29.94 34.56 35.68
C CYS A 13 -31.13 33.63 35.97
N TYR A 14 -31.39 32.71 35.06
CA TYR A 14 -32.44 31.70 35.16
C TYR A 14 -31.83 30.39 35.63
N GLN A 15 -32.52 29.71 36.56
CA GLN A 15 -32.16 28.37 36.99
C GLN A 15 -33.36 27.44 36.82
N GLN A 16 -33.15 26.33 36.13
CA GLN A 16 -34.12 25.24 36.06
C GLN A 16 -34.26 24.59 37.44
N LYS A 17 -35.48 24.60 37.98
CA LYS A 17 -35.84 23.80 39.17
C LYS A 17 -36.52 22.50 38.72
N LEU A 18 -36.23 21.42 39.44
CA LEU A 18 -36.90 20.15 39.23
C LEU A 18 -38.31 20.22 39.84
N SER A 19 -39.29 19.65 39.14
CA SER A 19 -40.62 19.48 39.72
C SER A 19 -40.54 18.50 40.89
N THR A 20 -41.29 18.79 41.95
CA THR A 20 -41.47 17.91 43.12
C THR A 20 -42.82 17.21 43.11
N HIS A 21 -43.67 17.49 42.11
CA HIS A 21 -44.99 16.90 42.01
C HIS A 21 -44.89 15.43 41.57
N PRO A 22 -45.63 14.50 42.20
CA PRO A 22 -45.73 13.12 41.75
C PRO A 22 -46.30 13.01 40.34
N GLY A 23 -45.68 12.20 39.48
CA GLY A 23 -46.12 12.06 38.09
C GLY A 23 -47.50 11.40 37.95
N ILE A 24 -48.38 11.98 37.14
CA ILE A 24 -49.67 11.41 36.75
C ILE A 24 -49.62 10.80 35.34
N LYS A 25 -50.64 9.99 34.98
CA LYS A 25 -50.72 9.36 33.63
C LYS A 25 -50.66 10.40 32.50
N LYS A 26 -51.21 11.59 32.72
CA LYS A 26 -51.15 12.69 31.77
C LYS A 26 -49.71 13.17 31.53
N ASP A 27 -48.89 13.31 32.58
CA ASP A 27 -47.50 13.75 32.47
C ASP A 27 -46.67 12.79 31.60
N ALA A 28 -46.95 11.49 31.69
CA ALA A 28 -46.30 10.49 30.83
C ALA A 28 -46.67 10.69 29.35
N LYS A 29 -47.96 10.95 29.07
CA LYS A 29 -48.43 11.24 27.71
C LYS A 29 -47.82 12.53 27.17
N ASP A 30 -47.83 13.59 27.97
CA ASP A 30 -47.25 14.89 27.63
C ASP A 30 -45.73 14.77 27.38
N LEU A 31 -45.03 13.91 28.12
CA LEU A 31 -43.61 13.61 27.92
C LEU A 31 -43.36 12.88 26.59
N THR A 32 -44.19 11.90 26.24
CA THR A 32 -44.13 11.20 24.96
C THR A 32 -44.37 12.17 23.80
N GLU A 33 -45.46 12.93 23.84
CA GLU A 33 -45.79 13.92 22.80
C GLU A 33 -44.67 14.97 22.63
N LYS A 34 -44.01 15.36 23.72
CA LYS A 34 -42.86 16.28 23.69
C LYS A 34 -41.62 15.64 23.07
N LEU A 35 -41.35 14.37 23.37
CA LEU A 35 -40.25 13.63 22.76
C LEU A 35 -40.46 13.50 21.25
N ASP A 36 -41.65 13.09 20.82
CA ASP A 36 -42.02 12.92 19.41
C ASP A 36 -41.85 14.24 18.65
N LYS A 37 -42.36 15.34 19.22
CA LYS A 37 -42.19 16.68 18.65
C LYS A 37 -40.72 17.06 18.49
N TYR A 38 -39.86 16.74 19.45
CA TYR A 38 -38.43 17.04 19.30
C TYR A 38 -37.76 16.14 18.27
N LEU A 39 -38.12 14.86 18.21
CA LEU A 39 -37.59 13.94 17.20
C LEU A 39 -37.94 14.41 15.78
N GLU A 40 -39.17 14.88 15.56
CA GLU A 40 -39.61 15.50 14.30
C GLU A 40 -38.86 16.80 14.02
N GLN A 41 -38.75 17.70 15.01
CA GLN A 41 -38.07 19.00 14.84
C GLN A 41 -36.60 18.87 14.45
N PHE A 42 -35.92 17.84 14.93
CA PHE A 42 -34.51 17.58 14.63
C PHE A 42 -34.32 16.63 13.44
N ASP A 43 -35.39 16.29 12.71
CA ASP A 43 -35.37 15.36 11.56
C ASP A 43 -34.62 14.05 11.87
N VAL A 44 -34.87 13.51 13.06
CA VAL A 44 -34.16 12.33 13.55
C VAL A 44 -34.77 11.07 12.93
N LYS A 45 -34.05 10.47 11.97
CA LYS A 45 -34.47 9.21 11.34
C LYS A 45 -34.64 8.07 12.35
N GLU A 46 -35.65 7.25 12.12
CA GLU A 46 -36.10 6.22 13.06
C GLU A 46 -35.08 5.07 13.26
N MET A 47 -34.39 4.63 12.20
CA MET A 47 -33.42 3.52 12.28
C MET A 47 -32.01 3.92 12.71
N VAL A 48 -31.63 5.19 12.58
CA VAL A 48 -30.24 5.61 12.79
C VAL A 48 -30.06 6.16 14.20
N MET A 49 -29.06 5.65 14.92
CA MET A 49 -28.63 6.23 16.19
C MET A 49 -27.80 7.49 15.92
N SER A 50 -28.30 8.64 16.37
CA SER A 50 -27.61 9.93 16.25
C SER A 50 -27.33 10.51 17.65
N PRO A 51 -26.33 11.41 17.78
CA PRO A 51 -26.02 12.04 19.07
C PRO A 51 -27.20 12.83 19.65
N ILE A 52 -27.98 13.48 18.77
CA ILE A 52 -29.18 14.24 19.17
C ILE A 52 -30.25 13.28 19.71
N LYS A 53 -30.48 12.16 19.00
CA LYS A 53 -31.43 11.13 19.42
C LYS A 53 -31.10 10.59 20.79
N GLU A 54 -29.86 10.15 20.99
CA GLU A 54 -29.39 9.66 22.29
C GLU A 54 -29.61 10.68 23.39
N GLN A 55 -29.29 11.95 23.13
CA GLN A 55 -29.46 13.02 24.11
C GLN A 55 -30.94 13.26 24.46
N LEU A 56 -31.85 13.17 23.49
CA LEU A 56 -33.29 13.29 23.72
C LEU A 56 -33.82 12.11 24.56
N TYR A 57 -33.42 10.88 24.23
CA TYR A 57 -33.78 9.70 25.01
C TYR A 57 -33.19 9.74 26.43
N PHE A 58 -31.94 10.21 26.58
CA PHE A 58 -31.31 10.37 27.88
C PHE A 58 -32.05 11.39 28.76
N GLN A 59 -32.48 12.51 28.18
CA GLN A 59 -33.30 13.50 28.89
C GLN A 59 -34.66 12.95 29.28
N CYS A 60 -35.34 12.26 28.36
CA CYS A 60 -36.63 11.61 28.64
C CYS A 60 -36.50 10.57 29.77
N PHE A 61 -35.48 9.72 29.71
CA PHE A 61 -35.24 8.70 30.72
C PHE A 61 -34.92 9.30 32.10
N ASN A 62 -34.16 10.41 32.14
CA ASN A 62 -33.92 11.14 33.39
C ASN A 62 -35.20 11.72 34.00
N GLU A 63 -36.14 12.16 33.17
CA GLU A 63 -37.45 12.65 33.64
C GLU A 63 -38.31 11.50 34.17
N ILE A 64 -38.28 10.33 33.52
CA ILE A 64 -38.92 9.11 34.04
C ILE A 64 -38.34 8.73 35.41
N ILE A 65 -37.01 8.72 35.54
CA ILE A 65 -36.33 8.47 36.81
C ILE A 65 -36.79 9.48 37.86
N ARG A 66 -36.85 10.77 37.55
CA ARG A 66 -37.35 11.81 38.48
C ARG A 66 -38.75 11.47 38.99
N GLN A 67 -39.68 11.14 38.09
CA GLN A 67 -41.06 10.82 38.45
C GLN A 67 -41.16 9.55 39.31
N ILE A 68 -40.37 8.52 39.02
CA ILE A 68 -40.30 7.29 39.81
C ILE A 68 -39.71 7.57 41.20
N THR A 69 -38.60 8.32 41.29
CA THR A 69 -37.95 8.66 42.57
C THR A 69 -38.88 9.41 43.52
N ILE A 70 -39.72 10.32 42.99
CA ILE A 70 -40.71 11.03 43.82
C ILE A 70 -41.75 10.09 44.41
N LYS A 71 -42.17 9.07 43.66
CA LYS A 71 -43.14 8.07 44.15
C LYS A 71 -42.48 7.08 45.11
N ASN A 72 -41.31 6.58 44.74
CA ASN A 72 -40.55 5.62 45.51
C ASN A 72 -39.04 5.83 45.28
N PRO A 73 -38.33 6.39 46.28
CA PRO A 73 -36.90 6.69 46.16
C PRO A 73 -36.03 5.45 45.87
N GLU A 74 -36.37 4.28 46.41
CA GLU A 74 -35.59 3.06 46.22
C GLU A 74 -35.64 2.59 44.76
N HIS A 75 -36.81 2.64 44.13
CA HIS A 75 -36.92 2.35 42.69
C HIS A 75 -36.15 3.37 41.86
N GLY A 76 -36.21 4.65 42.25
CA GLY A 76 -35.41 5.71 41.65
C GLY A 76 -33.91 5.41 41.70
N ASN A 77 -33.41 5.00 42.87
CA ASN A 77 -32.02 4.62 43.08
C ASN A 77 -31.59 3.45 42.18
N VAL A 78 -32.42 2.41 42.06
CA VAL A 78 -32.14 1.27 41.18
C VAL A 78 -32.09 1.71 39.71
N MET A 79 -33.06 2.52 39.25
CA MET A 79 -33.10 3.01 37.87
C MET A 79 -31.90 3.89 37.52
N ILE A 80 -31.40 4.69 38.47
CA ILE A 80 -30.17 5.47 38.31
C ILE A 80 -28.97 4.56 38.06
N ARG A 81 -28.82 3.48 38.82
CA ARG A 81 -27.71 2.53 38.63
C ARG A 81 -27.78 1.84 37.27
N ILE A 82 -28.96 1.33 36.91
CA ILE A 82 -29.19 0.71 35.58
C ILE A 82 -28.83 1.67 34.45
N ARG A 83 -29.23 2.95 34.55
CA ARG A 83 -28.86 3.97 33.57
C ARG A 83 -27.36 4.11 33.44
N ASP A 84 -26.66 4.22 34.57
CA ASP A 84 -25.22 4.47 34.60
C ASP A 84 -24.43 3.26 34.09
N ASP A 85 -24.88 2.04 34.40
CA ASP A 85 -24.33 0.78 33.87
C ASP A 85 -24.52 0.66 32.35
N LEU A 86 -25.72 0.99 31.84
CA LEU A 86 -26.00 1.01 30.40
C LEU A 86 -25.15 2.06 29.68
N LYS A 87 -25.03 3.26 30.26
CA LYS A 87 -24.20 4.33 29.70
C LYS A 87 -22.73 3.91 29.65
N MET A 88 -22.20 3.34 30.74
CA MET A 88 -20.84 2.84 30.79
C MET A 88 -20.60 1.74 29.73
N SER A 89 -21.57 0.84 29.55
CA SER A 89 -21.51 -0.21 28.53
C SER A 89 -21.47 0.36 27.11
N ILE A 90 -22.36 1.31 26.79
CA ILE A 90 -22.41 1.98 25.49
C ILE A 90 -21.09 2.73 25.22
N ASP A 91 -20.58 3.48 26.19
CA ASP A 91 -19.30 4.20 26.07
C ASP A 91 -18.12 3.24 25.90
N GLY A 92 -18.16 2.07 26.53
CA GLY A 92 -17.20 0.97 26.31
C GLY A 92 -17.21 0.47 24.87
N TYR A 93 -18.39 0.21 24.31
CA TYR A 93 -18.54 -0.21 22.91
C TYR A 93 -18.08 0.87 21.92
N ARG A 94 -18.34 2.15 22.19
CA ARG A 94 -17.83 3.26 21.37
C ARG A 94 -16.31 3.28 21.32
N LYS A 95 -15.66 3.23 22.48
CA LYS A 95 -14.19 3.19 22.57
C LYS A 95 -13.61 1.99 21.82
N LEU A 96 -14.28 0.84 21.92
CA LEU A 96 -13.87 -0.35 21.17
C LEU A 96 -13.97 -0.13 19.66
N GLN A 97 -15.07 0.46 19.17
CA GLN A 97 -15.24 0.79 17.75
C GLN A 97 -14.19 1.80 17.27
N GLU A 98 -13.92 2.86 18.02
CA GLU A 98 -12.87 3.83 17.72
C GLU A 98 -11.49 3.16 17.60
N SER A 99 -11.18 2.23 18.52
CA SER A 99 -9.95 1.45 18.49
C SER A 99 -9.87 0.50 17.28
N MET A 100 -10.99 -0.15 16.92
CA MET A 100 -11.07 -1.01 15.73
C MET A 100 -10.82 -0.20 14.45
N ILE A 101 -11.51 0.93 14.29
CA ILE A 101 -11.33 1.82 13.13
C ILE A 101 -9.89 2.32 13.04
N ALA A 102 -9.30 2.74 14.17
CA ALA A 102 -7.91 3.17 14.21
C ALA A 102 -6.92 2.06 13.79
N LYS A 103 -7.17 0.82 14.22
CA LYS A 103 -6.39 -0.35 13.80
C LYS A 103 -6.49 -0.58 12.29
N ASP A 104 -7.68 -0.49 11.72
CA ASP A 104 -7.91 -0.70 10.29
C ASP A 104 -7.23 0.38 9.45
N ILE A 105 -7.33 1.65 9.86
CA ILE A 105 -6.61 2.76 9.21
C ILE A 105 -5.10 2.51 9.21
N ARG A 106 -4.52 2.12 10.36
CA ARG A 106 -3.09 1.79 10.43
C ARG A 106 -2.70 0.65 9.49
N LYS A 107 -3.54 -0.39 9.41
CA LYS A 107 -3.31 -1.53 8.51
C LYS A 107 -3.34 -1.11 7.04
N LEU A 108 -4.27 -0.22 6.67
CA LEU A 108 -4.34 0.35 5.32
C LEU A 108 -3.10 1.18 4.99
N LEU A 109 -2.67 2.06 5.90
CA LEU A 109 -1.47 2.88 5.72
C LEU A 109 -0.20 2.03 5.56
N LEU A 110 -0.08 0.94 6.34
CA LEU A 110 1.06 0.03 6.23
C LEU A 110 1.11 -0.64 4.85
N LYS A 111 -0.04 -1.15 4.38
CA LYS A 111 -0.15 -1.75 3.04
C LYS A 111 0.20 -0.75 1.93
N GLU A 112 -0.26 0.48 2.05
CA GLU A 112 0.05 1.53 1.06
C GLU A 112 1.55 1.85 1.03
N LYS A 113 2.19 1.89 2.20
CA LYS A 113 3.64 2.07 2.30
C LYS A 113 4.41 0.91 1.68
N GLU A 114 4.01 -0.33 1.97
CA GLU A 114 4.61 -1.53 1.38
C GLU A 114 4.48 -1.53 -0.14
N LYS A 115 3.29 -1.22 -0.65
CA LYS A 115 3.02 -1.08 -2.08
C LYS A 115 3.93 -0.02 -2.72
N SER A 116 4.01 1.18 -2.14
CA SER A 116 4.88 2.25 -2.65
C SER A 116 6.35 1.85 -2.68
N ASN A 117 6.83 1.11 -1.68
CA ASN A 117 8.20 0.60 -1.66
C ASN A 117 8.44 -0.44 -2.77
N LEU A 118 7.48 -1.35 -2.99
CA LEU A 118 7.54 -2.33 -4.07
C LEU A 118 7.54 -1.66 -5.45
N GLU A 119 6.69 -0.64 -5.65
CA GLU A 119 6.64 0.12 -6.91
C GLU A 119 7.98 0.80 -7.21
N LYS A 120 8.64 1.38 -6.20
CA LYS A 120 9.98 1.95 -6.35
C LYS A 120 11.01 0.89 -6.71
N MET A 121 10.98 -0.27 -6.07
CA MET A 121 11.89 -1.38 -6.37
C MET A 121 11.69 -1.88 -7.80
N VAL A 122 10.44 -2.01 -8.25
CA VAL A 122 10.11 -2.39 -9.62
C VAL A 122 10.68 -1.38 -10.62
N GLN A 123 10.49 -0.08 -10.37
CA GLN A 123 11.06 0.96 -11.25
C GLN A 123 12.59 0.90 -11.31
N GLN A 124 13.25 0.71 -10.17
CA GLN A 124 14.70 0.56 -10.12
C GLN A 124 15.18 -0.67 -10.90
N LEU A 125 14.54 -1.82 -10.71
CA LEU A 125 14.88 -3.06 -11.41
C LEU A 125 14.62 -2.96 -12.91
N MET A 126 13.54 -2.30 -13.34
CA MET A 126 13.26 -2.06 -14.76
C MET A 126 14.36 -1.20 -15.40
N SER A 127 14.73 -0.09 -14.77
CA SER A 127 15.79 0.79 -15.27
C SER A 127 17.15 0.07 -15.33
N GLU A 128 17.45 -0.78 -14.34
CA GLU A 128 18.68 -1.56 -14.32
C GLU A 128 18.68 -2.64 -15.41
N ASN A 129 17.54 -3.30 -15.64
CA ASN A 129 17.41 -4.29 -16.71
C ASN A 129 17.58 -3.64 -18.09
N GLU A 130 16.97 -2.48 -18.33
CA GLU A 130 17.16 -1.72 -19.58
C GLU A 130 18.64 -1.34 -19.79
N ARG A 131 19.33 -0.91 -18.73
CA ARG A 131 20.77 -0.60 -18.77
C ARG A 131 21.60 -1.83 -19.12
N LEU A 132 21.35 -2.95 -18.45
CA LEU A 132 22.07 -4.20 -18.68
C LEU A 132 21.80 -4.78 -20.07
N GLU A 133 20.58 -4.68 -20.58
CA GLU A 133 20.24 -5.09 -21.95
C GLU A 133 21.00 -4.26 -22.98
N ALA A 134 21.14 -2.95 -22.78
CA ALA A 134 21.92 -2.08 -23.65
C ALA A 134 23.42 -2.44 -23.62
N GLU A 135 24.00 -2.64 -22.44
CA GLU A 135 25.40 -3.06 -22.27
C GLU A 135 25.68 -4.44 -22.91
N PHE A 136 24.74 -5.37 -22.76
CA PHE A 136 24.83 -6.68 -23.37
C PHE A 136 24.77 -6.59 -24.90
N ALA A 137 23.88 -5.77 -25.46
CA ALA A 137 23.78 -5.57 -26.90
C ALA A 137 25.05 -4.93 -27.48
N GLU A 138 25.62 -3.92 -26.82
CA GLU A 138 26.88 -3.29 -27.21
C GLU A 138 28.05 -4.28 -27.18
N THR A 139 28.18 -5.04 -26.09
CA THR A 139 29.24 -6.05 -25.93
C THR A 139 29.12 -7.16 -26.99
N THR A 140 27.89 -7.59 -27.27
CA THR A 140 27.61 -8.60 -28.30
C THR A 140 28.03 -8.11 -29.67
N LYS A 141 27.69 -6.87 -30.02
CA LYS A 141 28.10 -6.24 -31.29
C LYS A 141 29.61 -6.16 -31.41
N MET A 142 30.31 -5.69 -30.37
CA MET A 142 31.77 -5.60 -30.37
C MET A 142 32.43 -6.98 -30.54
N THR A 143 31.85 -8.01 -29.91
CA THR A 143 32.34 -9.40 -30.05
C THR A 143 32.18 -9.90 -31.47
N GLN A 144 31.03 -9.65 -32.11
CA GLN A 144 30.78 -10.03 -33.51
C GLN A 144 31.73 -9.32 -34.49
N GLU A 145 31.98 -8.02 -34.29
CA GLU A 145 32.93 -7.26 -35.11
C GLU A 145 34.36 -7.84 -35.00
N LEU A 146 34.80 -8.17 -33.78
CA LEU A 146 36.10 -8.80 -33.55
C LEU A 146 36.19 -10.21 -34.17
N GLU A 147 35.13 -11.01 -34.09
CA GLU A 147 35.09 -12.34 -34.70
C GLU A 147 35.25 -12.27 -36.23
N LEU A 148 34.58 -11.32 -36.88
CA LEU A 148 34.73 -11.06 -38.31
C LEU A 148 36.14 -10.62 -38.66
N GLU A 149 36.71 -9.66 -37.91
CA GLU A 149 38.08 -9.18 -38.16
C GLU A 149 39.12 -10.30 -37.99
N ILE A 150 38.94 -11.19 -37.01
CA ILE A 150 39.80 -12.36 -36.81
C ILE A 150 39.64 -13.37 -37.95
N ALA A 151 38.42 -13.58 -38.46
CA ALA A 151 38.16 -14.48 -39.58
C ALA A 151 38.83 -13.97 -40.86
N ASP A 152 38.68 -12.68 -41.18
CA ASP A 152 39.28 -12.04 -42.36
C ASP A 152 40.81 -12.12 -42.30
N LYS A 153 41.41 -11.80 -41.15
CA LYS A 153 42.88 -11.92 -40.95
C LYS A 153 43.36 -13.36 -41.10
N ARG A 154 42.58 -14.35 -40.65
CA ARG A 154 42.93 -15.77 -40.82
C ARG A 154 42.87 -16.19 -42.28
N GLU A 155 41.87 -15.72 -43.03
CA GLU A 155 41.74 -16.00 -44.47
C GLU A 155 42.88 -15.35 -45.26
N GLU A 156 43.20 -14.09 -44.98
CA GLU A 156 44.33 -13.38 -45.61
C GLU A 156 45.66 -14.09 -45.32
N GLN A 157 45.91 -14.46 -44.07
CA GLN A 157 47.10 -15.23 -43.69
C GLN A 157 47.17 -16.60 -44.37
N ALA A 158 46.04 -17.29 -44.52
CA ALA A 158 45.98 -18.57 -45.23
C ALA A 158 46.30 -18.41 -46.72
N LEU A 159 45.77 -17.36 -47.36
CA LEU A 159 46.05 -17.05 -48.76
C LEU A 159 47.53 -16.69 -48.98
N ASN A 160 48.10 -15.88 -48.09
CA ASN A 160 49.52 -15.49 -48.15
C ASN A 160 50.43 -16.71 -47.97
N ARG A 161 50.16 -17.57 -46.97
CA ARG A 161 50.89 -18.84 -46.79
C ARG A 161 50.76 -19.77 -47.99
N ALA A 162 49.60 -19.83 -48.63
CA ALA A 162 49.40 -20.64 -49.82
C ALA A 162 50.24 -20.16 -51.02
N LYS A 163 50.35 -18.83 -51.21
CA LYS A 163 51.23 -18.21 -52.21
C LYS A 163 52.69 -18.50 -51.93
N GLU A 164 53.13 -18.28 -50.68
CA GLU A 164 54.51 -18.59 -50.25
C GLU A 164 54.88 -20.06 -50.50
N LEU A 165 53.97 -20.99 -50.19
CA LEU A 165 54.18 -22.42 -50.47
C LEU A 165 54.27 -22.72 -51.97
N ASP A 166 53.50 -22.04 -52.81
CA ASP A 166 53.56 -22.20 -54.27
C ASP A 166 54.89 -21.69 -54.84
N ASP A 167 55.36 -20.53 -54.37
CA ASP A 167 56.64 -19.96 -54.78
C ASP A 167 57.82 -20.84 -54.34
N ILE A 168 57.82 -21.31 -53.09
CA ILE A 168 58.82 -22.28 -52.60
C ILE A 168 58.81 -23.55 -53.44
N LYS A 169 57.64 -24.09 -53.81
CA LYS A 169 57.55 -25.27 -54.68
C LYS A 169 58.16 -25.04 -56.05
N LYS A 170 57.91 -23.88 -56.67
CA LYS A 170 58.54 -23.51 -57.96
C LYS A 170 60.05 -23.44 -57.83
N GLU A 171 60.56 -22.78 -56.78
CA GLU A 171 62.00 -22.72 -56.51
C GLU A 171 62.61 -24.11 -56.30
N MET A 172 61.94 -24.99 -55.54
CA MET A 172 62.37 -26.37 -55.35
C MET A 172 62.45 -27.14 -56.67
N GLU A 173 61.48 -27.00 -57.57
CA GLU A 173 61.53 -27.66 -58.88
C GLU A 173 62.67 -27.10 -59.75
N ILE A 174 62.91 -25.78 -59.76
CA ILE A 174 64.07 -25.19 -60.46
C ILE A 174 65.39 -25.76 -59.91
N ILE A 175 65.54 -25.83 -58.59
CA ILE A 175 66.75 -26.38 -57.94
C ILE A 175 66.91 -27.85 -58.29
N LYS A 176 65.83 -28.62 -58.29
CA LYS A 176 65.84 -30.06 -58.63
C LYS A 176 66.20 -30.30 -60.08
N ASP A 177 65.69 -29.48 -61.01
CA ASP A 177 66.07 -29.53 -62.42
C ASP A 177 67.52 -29.15 -62.63
N ARG A 178 68.00 -28.10 -61.94
CA ARG A 178 69.43 -27.73 -61.94
C ARG A 178 70.29 -28.88 -61.43
N LEU A 179 69.93 -29.52 -60.33
CA LEU A 179 70.66 -30.67 -59.77
C LEU A 179 70.65 -31.87 -60.73
N ARG A 180 69.53 -32.17 -61.38
CA ARG A 180 69.44 -33.20 -62.43
C ARG A 180 70.37 -32.90 -63.60
N SER A 181 70.41 -31.64 -64.05
CA SER A 181 71.28 -31.20 -65.12
C SER A 181 72.77 -31.35 -64.76
N GLU A 182 73.12 -31.09 -63.50
CA GLU A 182 74.48 -31.19 -62.97
C GLU A 182 74.91 -32.65 -62.78
N ILE A 183 74.04 -33.51 -62.26
CA ILE A 183 74.25 -34.97 -62.21
C ILE A 183 74.40 -35.56 -63.62
N ALA A 184 73.63 -35.09 -64.60
CA ALA A 184 73.75 -35.49 -66.00
C ALA A 184 75.04 -34.97 -66.67
N ARG A 185 75.67 -33.93 -66.11
CA ARG A 185 77.01 -33.45 -66.50
C ARG A 185 78.09 -34.32 -65.86
N ASP A 186 78.00 -34.57 -64.55
CA ASP A 186 78.96 -35.39 -63.80
C ASP A 186 79.00 -36.84 -64.33
N ARG A 187 77.85 -37.40 -64.76
CA ARG A 187 77.78 -38.70 -65.45
C ARG A 187 78.42 -38.72 -66.85
N ARG A 188 78.54 -37.57 -67.52
CA ARG A 188 79.24 -37.43 -68.82
C ARG A 188 80.75 -37.24 -68.66
N GLU A 189 81.19 -36.74 -67.51
CA GLU A 189 82.60 -36.47 -67.20
C GLU A 189 83.29 -37.59 -66.41
N ARG A 190 82.58 -38.61 -65.94
CA ARG A 190 83.21 -39.83 -65.38
C ARG A 190 83.78 -40.74 -66.48
N PRO A 191 85.11 -40.95 -66.54
CA PRO A 191 85.69 -42.00 -67.37
C PRO A 191 85.33 -43.38 -66.79
N LYS A 192 85.27 -44.40 -67.64
CA LYS A 192 85.33 -45.81 -67.22
C LYS A 192 86.65 -46.12 -66.54
#